data_AF-A0A2E1FP78-F1
#
_entry.id   AF-A0A2E1FP78-F1
#
_cell.length_a   1.000
_cell.length_b   1.000
_cell.length_c   1.000
_cell.angle_alpha   90.00
_cell.angle_beta   90.00
_cell.angle_gamma   90.00
#
_symmetry.space_group_name_H-M   'P 1'
#
loop_
_entity.id
_entity.type
_entity.pdbx_description
1 polymer ?
#
loop_
_entity_poly.entity_id
_entity_poly.type
_entity_poly.pdbx_seq_one_letter_code
_entity_poly.pdbx_strand_id
1 'polypeptide(L)'
;MNHIPPRLIKDKQNKFTVLFYLNGKRYRVSNGKKFGLDLHPNKAAIHDRLGIANELLFKIHKALLNGWGQQTSLNVSFLEALQNHSFCKDVKETYKEAVNRTLNRLESFLKNSSIGQINVKHITTKHCIIFLHSKQFTSNSFNTERKHLSSFFSKLFKTENISNPVESIPVMKVKPTLHKPFKDVN
;
A
#
# COMPACT_ATOMS: atom_id res chain seq x y z
N MET A 1 8.23 -3.80 -16.43
CA MET A 1 8.87 -2.98 -15.38
C MET A 1 10.30 -2.65 -15.80
N ASN A 2 10.63 -1.38 -16.00
CA ASN A 2 11.99 -0.99 -16.40
C ASN A 2 12.81 -0.62 -15.16
N HIS A 3 13.41 -1.64 -14.56
CA HIS A 3 14.44 -1.48 -13.53
C HIS A 3 15.73 -2.14 -13.99
N ILE A 4 16.86 -1.49 -13.73
CA ILE A 4 18.17 -2.12 -13.94
C ILE A 4 18.46 -2.96 -12.70
N PRO A 5 18.87 -4.24 -12.85
CA PRO A 5 19.20 -5.10 -11.71
C PRO A 5 20.12 -4.39 -10.71
N PRO A 6 19.82 -4.46 -9.41
CA PRO A 6 20.67 -3.84 -8.42
C PRO A 6 22.05 -4.49 -8.45
N ARG A 7 23.08 -3.66 -8.30
CA ARG A 7 24.49 -4.10 -8.24
C ARG A 7 25.18 -3.53 -7.02
N LEU A 8 26.13 -4.28 -6.49
CA LEU A 8 26.96 -3.83 -5.37
C LEU A 8 28.15 -3.02 -5.87
N ILE A 9 28.47 -1.95 -5.14
CA ILE A 9 29.63 -1.09 -5.38
C ILE A 9 30.40 -0.98 -4.06
N LYS A 10 31.73 -1.08 -4.13
CA LYS A 10 32.67 -0.91 -3.02
C LYS A 10 33.48 0.36 -3.24
N ASP A 11 33.66 1.18 -2.21
CA ASP A 11 34.56 2.35 -2.25
C ASP A 11 35.98 2.05 -1.74
N LYS A 12 36.87 3.04 -1.83
CA LYS A 12 38.28 2.93 -1.37
C LYS A 12 38.39 2.72 0.15
N GLN A 13 37.33 3.02 0.91
CA GLN A 13 37.25 2.93 2.37
C GLN A 13 36.58 1.62 2.85
N ASN A 14 36.48 0.60 1.98
CA ASN A 14 35.78 -0.66 2.25
C ASN A 14 34.32 -0.46 2.66
N LYS A 15 33.62 0.55 2.15
CA LYS A 15 32.18 0.73 2.32
C LYS A 15 31.45 0.21 1.09
N PHE A 16 30.33 -0.46 1.33
CA PHE A 16 29.48 -1.09 0.34
C PHE A 16 28.20 -0.30 0.11
N THR A 17 27.72 -0.32 -1.13
CA THR A 17 26.55 0.44 -1.56
C THR A 17 25.83 -0.31 -2.67
N VAL A 18 24.53 -0.51 -2.53
CA VAL A 18 23.67 -1.05 -3.59
C VAL A 18 23.24 0.10 -4.50
N LEU A 19 23.47 -0.06 -5.80
CA LEU A 19 23.07 0.88 -6.84
C LEU A 19 22.07 0.22 -7.79
N PHE A 20 20.95 0.90 -8.06
CA PHE A 20 19.97 0.48 -9.07
C PHE A 20 19.30 1.69 -9.72
N TYR A 21 18.54 1.43 -10.78
CA TYR A 21 17.66 2.42 -11.42
C TYR A 21 16.24 1.87 -11.43
N LEU A 22 15.27 2.74 -11.17
CA LEU A 22 13.85 2.42 -11.19
C LEU A 22 13.12 3.62 -11.79
N ASN A 23 12.38 3.40 -12.88
CA ASN A 23 11.69 4.45 -13.65
C ASN A 23 12.63 5.62 -14.02
N GLY A 24 13.81 5.31 -14.56
CA GLY A 24 14.86 6.29 -14.91
C GLY A 24 15.60 6.92 -13.71
N LYS A 25 15.02 6.89 -12.50
CA LYS A 25 15.62 7.48 -11.30
C LYS A 25 16.69 6.56 -10.70
N ARG A 26 17.89 7.12 -10.50
CA ARG A 26 19.02 6.45 -9.85
C ARG A 26 18.80 6.37 -8.33
N TYR A 27 19.01 5.19 -7.75
CA TYR A 27 18.99 4.95 -6.32
C TYR A 27 20.35 4.44 -5.82
N ARG A 28 20.81 5.00 -4.71
CA ARG A 28 22.05 4.62 -4.02
C ARG A 28 21.71 4.32 -2.56
N VAL A 29 22.01 3.10 -2.09
CA VAL A 29 21.54 2.59 -0.80
C VAL A 29 22.70 1.96 -0.03
N SER A 30 23.03 2.51 1.14
CA SER A 30 24.15 2.09 1.99
C SER A 30 23.72 1.28 3.22
N ASN A 31 22.41 1.08 3.42
CA ASN A 31 21.81 0.36 4.54
C ASN A 31 20.33 0.00 4.24
N GLY A 32 19.77 -0.92 5.01
CA GLY A 32 18.44 -1.50 4.81
C GLY A 32 17.24 -0.65 5.23
N LYS A 33 17.41 0.48 5.95
CA LYS A 33 16.29 1.21 6.58
C LYS A 33 15.19 1.63 5.58
N LYS A 34 15.56 1.98 4.34
CA LYS A 34 14.60 2.37 3.29
C LYS A 34 13.67 1.23 2.82
N PHE A 35 13.97 0.00 3.21
CA PHE A 35 13.26 -1.22 2.86
C PHE A 35 12.66 -1.93 4.09
N GLY A 36 12.67 -1.28 5.27
CA GLY A 36 12.21 -1.89 6.53
C GLY A 36 13.20 -2.92 7.11
N LEU A 37 14.46 -2.90 6.67
CA LEU A 37 15.46 -3.91 7.04
C LEU A 37 16.50 -3.34 8.00
N ASP A 38 16.74 -4.01 9.12
CA ASP A 38 17.87 -3.74 10.01
C ASP A 38 19.16 -4.39 9.46
N LEU A 39 19.64 -3.85 8.34
CA LEU A 39 20.90 -4.27 7.71
C LEU A 39 21.82 -3.07 7.54
N HIS A 40 23.00 -3.16 8.16
CA HIS A 40 23.97 -2.06 8.22
C HIS A 40 25.38 -2.50 7.80
N PRO A 41 25.62 -2.85 6.51
CA PRO A 41 26.92 -3.38 6.06
C PRO A 41 28.10 -2.47 6.42
N ASN A 42 27.90 -1.15 6.38
CA ASN A 42 28.96 -0.17 6.66
C ASN A 42 29.22 0.11 8.15
N LYS A 43 28.44 -0.49 9.05
CA LYS A 43 28.69 -0.45 10.50
C LYS A 43 29.39 -1.72 11.01
N ALA A 44 29.37 -2.80 10.25
CA ALA A 44 29.98 -4.07 10.64
C ALA A 44 31.52 -4.04 10.51
N ALA A 45 32.17 -5.04 11.12
CA ALA A 45 33.60 -5.29 10.97
C ALA A 45 33.96 -5.55 9.50
N ILE A 46 35.17 -5.18 9.08
CA ILE A 46 35.58 -5.11 7.66
C ILE A 46 35.38 -6.45 6.93
N HIS A 47 35.61 -7.57 7.60
CA HIS A 47 35.44 -8.92 7.04
C HIS A 47 33.96 -9.28 6.78
N ASP A 48 33.04 -8.93 7.70
CA ASP A 48 31.61 -9.25 7.55
C ASP A 48 30.88 -8.41 6.51
N ARG A 49 31.41 -7.21 6.21
CA ARG A 49 30.68 -6.21 5.39
C ARG A 49 30.23 -6.77 4.05
N LEU A 50 31.02 -7.62 3.41
CA LEU A 50 30.69 -8.20 2.11
C LEU A 50 29.49 -9.14 2.19
N GLY A 51 29.42 -9.99 3.21
CA GLY A 51 28.28 -10.90 3.43
C GLY A 51 26.99 -10.14 3.67
N ILE A 52 27.01 -9.19 4.62
CA ILE A 52 25.86 -8.34 4.96
C ILE A 52 25.45 -7.45 3.76
N ALA A 53 26.40 -7.00 2.96
CA ALA A 53 26.13 -6.23 1.74
C ALA A 53 25.47 -7.07 0.63
N ASN A 54 25.86 -8.34 0.47
CA ASN A 54 25.22 -9.28 -0.46
C ASN A 54 23.80 -9.66 0.01
N GLU A 55 23.59 -9.83 1.32
CA GLU A 55 22.25 -10.03 1.88
C GLU A 55 21.34 -8.82 1.63
N LEU A 56 21.86 -7.61 1.84
CA LEU A 56 21.15 -6.36 1.54
C LEU A 56 20.83 -6.26 0.04
N LEU A 57 21.77 -6.59 -0.84
CA LEU A 57 21.56 -6.64 -2.29
C LEU A 57 20.40 -7.59 -2.67
N PHE A 58 20.43 -8.82 -2.15
CA PHE A 58 19.40 -9.82 -2.42
C PHE A 58 18.02 -9.36 -1.93
N LYS A 59 17.93 -8.83 -0.70
CA LYS A 59 16.66 -8.33 -0.15
C LYS A 59 16.12 -7.12 -0.92
N ILE A 60 16.99 -6.22 -1.40
CA ILE A 60 16.60 -5.11 -2.28
C ILE A 60 16.10 -5.62 -3.64
N HIS A 61 16.79 -6.58 -4.25
CA HIS A 61 16.36 -7.19 -5.52
C HIS A 61 14.98 -7.85 -5.36
N LYS A 62 14.81 -8.67 -4.32
CA LYS A 62 13.51 -9.27 -3.98
C LYS A 62 12.45 -8.20 -3.69
N ALA A 63 12.79 -7.06 -3.08
CA ALA A 63 11.84 -5.97 -2.87
C ALA A 63 11.39 -5.33 -4.20
N LEU A 64 12.31 -5.06 -5.13
CA LEU A 64 12.01 -4.51 -6.46
C LEU A 64 11.11 -5.44 -7.28
N LEU A 65 11.39 -6.75 -7.28
CA LEU A 65 10.52 -7.76 -7.91
C LEU A 65 9.12 -7.82 -7.27
N ASN A 66 9.00 -7.55 -5.97
CA ASN A 66 7.72 -7.42 -5.27
C ASN A 66 7.10 -6.01 -5.40
N GLY A 67 7.48 -5.21 -6.40
CA GLY A 67 6.87 -3.91 -6.69
C GLY A 67 7.34 -2.74 -5.82
N TRP A 68 8.41 -2.88 -5.03
CA TRP A 68 8.94 -1.75 -4.24
C TRP A 68 9.29 -0.56 -5.13
N GLY A 69 8.78 0.61 -4.77
CA GLY A 69 9.04 1.86 -5.49
C GLY A 69 8.32 2.00 -6.83
N GLN A 70 7.45 1.07 -7.21
CA GLN A 70 6.50 1.37 -8.27
C GLN A 70 5.60 2.52 -7.83
N GLN A 71 5.61 3.59 -8.61
CA GLN A 71 4.46 4.48 -8.70
C GLN A 71 3.41 3.74 -9.52
N THR A 72 2.22 3.52 -8.94
CA THR A 72 1.04 3.20 -9.75
C THR A 72 0.85 4.37 -10.70
N SER A 73 0.99 4.14 -12.01
CA SER A 73 0.68 5.18 -12.99
C SER A 73 -0.75 5.62 -12.74
N LEU A 74 -0.97 6.91 -12.45
CA LEU A 74 -2.32 7.42 -12.30
C LEU A 74 -3.00 7.68 -13.67
N ASN A 75 -2.27 7.47 -14.77
CA ASN A 75 -2.82 7.51 -16.14
C ASN A 75 -3.36 6.13 -16.55
N VAL A 76 -4.11 5.46 -15.66
CA VAL A 76 -4.76 4.16 -15.88
C VAL A 76 -6.19 4.20 -15.37
N SER A 77 -7.02 3.23 -15.77
CA SER A 77 -8.39 3.07 -15.26
C SER A 77 -8.40 2.75 -13.76
N PHE A 78 -9.52 3.00 -13.08
CA PHE A 78 -9.63 2.70 -11.65
C PHE A 78 -9.51 1.19 -11.36
N LEU A 79 -10.00 0.34 -12.26
CA LEU A 79 -9.82 -1.11 -12.15
C LEU A 79 -8.34 -1.52 -12.24
N GLU A 80 -7.59 -0.98 -13.20
CA GLU A 80 -6.14 -1.25 -13.33
C GLU A 80 -5.36 -0.69 -12.13
N ALA A 81 -5.70 0.50 -11.63
CA ALA A 81 -5.05 1.07 -10.46
C ALA A 81 -5.24 0.22 -9.19
N LEU A 82 -6.40 -0.45 -9.09
CA LEU A 82 -6.70 -1.41 -8.03
C LEU A 82 -5.93 -2.72 -8.19
N GLN A 83 -5.90 -3.28 -9.40
CA GLN A 83 -5.18 -4.55 -9.68
C GLN A 83 -3.67 -4.41 -9.55
N ASN A 84 -3.12 -3.22 -9.85
CA ASN A 84 -1.71 -2.90 -9.63
C ASN A 84 -1.37 -2.53 -8.16
N HIS A 85 -2.34 -2.60 -7.24
CA HIS A 85 -2.12 -2.30 -5.83
C HIS A 85 -1.31 -3.39 -5.13
N SER A 86 -0.30 -2.98 -4.36
CA SER A 86 0.50 -3.89 -3.54
C SER A 86 0.59 -3.40 -2.09
N PHE A 87 0.41 -4.34 -1.16
CA PHE A 87 0.52 -4.06 0.26
C PHE A 87 1.98 -3.81 0.66
N CYS A 88 2.17 -2.91 1.62
CA CYS A 88 3.44 -2.84 2.32
C CYS A 88 3.63 -4.09 3.19
N LYS A 89 4.86 -4.62 3.27
CA LYS A 89 5.12 -5.92 3.93
C LYS A 89 4.88 -5.88 5.44
N ASP A 90 5.05 -4.72 6.05
CA ASP A 90 5.14 -4.50 7.50
C ASP A 90 3.78 -4.36 8.21
N VAL A 91 2.74 -5.01 7.68
CA VAL A 91 1.35 -4.89 8.17
C VAL A 91 0.87 -6.24 8.72
N LYS A 92 0.16 -6.25 9.86
CA LYS A 92 -0.42 -7.46 10.47
C LYS A 92 -1.29 -8.22 9.46
N GLU A 93 -1.14 -9.54 9.39
CA GLU A 93 -1.79 -10.36 8.36
C GLU A 93 -3.33 -10.27 8.42
N THR A 94 -3.91 -10.32 9.62
CA THR A 94 -5.35 -10.13 9.84
C THR A 94 -5.90 -8.80 9.32
N TYR A 95 -5.07 -7.75 9.30
CA TYR A 95 -5.43 -6.47 8.67
C TYR A 95 -5.29 -6.52 7.15
N LYS A 96 -4.23 -7.15 6.61
CA LYS A 96 -4.09 -7.37 5.16
C LYS A 96 -5.31 -8.11 4.61
N GLU A 97 -5.72 -9.20 5.25
CA GLU A 97 -6.94 -9.93 4.88
C GLU A 97 -8.21 -9.05 4.92
N ALA A 98 -8.37 -8.24 5.97
CA ALA A 98 -9.54 -7.37 6.12
C ALA A 98 -9.61 -6.30 5.00
N VAL A 99 -8.47 -5.71 4.62
CA VAL A 99 -8.39 -4.79 3.48
C VAL A 99 -8.60 -5.54 2.16
N ASN A 100 -8.00 -6.73 1.97
CA ASN A 100 -8.20 -7.56 0.78
C ASN A 100 -9.68 -7.88 0.55
N ARG A 101 -10.46 -8.18 1.59
CA ARG A 101 -11.91 -8.38 1.48
C ARG A 101 -12.62 -7.15 0.91
N THR A 102 -12.25 -5.94 1.35
CA THR A 102 -12.73 -4.67 0.76
C THR A 102 -12.29 -4.51 -0.69
N LEU A 103 -11.02 -4.73 -1.00
CA LEU A 103 -10.46 -4.50 -2.34
C LEU A 103 -11.01 -5.50 -3.37
N ASN A 104 -11.19 -6.77 -2.99
CA ASN A 104 -11.83 -7.76 -3.87
C ASN A 104 -13.29 -7.39 -4.16
N ARG A 105 -14.04 -6.91 -3.14
CA ARG A 105 -15.41 -6.39 -3.33
C ARG A 105 -15.43 -5.16 -4.25
N LEU A 106 -14.46 -4.26 -4.12
CA LEU A 106 -14.28 -3.13 -5.02
C LEU A 106 -13.97 -3.60 -6.45
N GLU A 107 -13.09 -4.58 -6.62
CA GLU A 107 -12.75 -5.12 -7.94
C GLU A 107 -13.97 -5.74 -8.63
N SER A 108 -14.78 -6.54 -7.92
CA SER A 108 -16.04 -7.06 -8.44
C SER A 108 -17.03 -5.95 -8.83
N PHE A 109 -17.12 -4.89 -8.03
CA PHE A 109 -17.95 -3.72 -8.34
C PHE A 109 -17.44 -2.95 -9.58
N LEU A 110 -16.12 -2.76 -9.71
CA LEU A 110 -15.52 -2.04 -10.83
C LEU A 110 -15.57 -2.84 -12.14
N LYS A 111 -15.45 -4.18 -12.10
CA LYS A 111 -15.67 -5.04 -13.27
C LYS A 111 -17.10 -4.95 -13.81
N ASN A 112 -18.08 -4.75 -12.92
CA ASN A 112 -19.50 -4.71 -13.24
C ASN A 112 -20.07 -3.28 -13.37
N SER A 113 -19.23 -2.24 -13.49
CA SER A 113 -19.68 -0.85 -13.61
C SER A 113 -18.78 0.00 -14.51
N SER A 114 -19.36 1.01 -15.16
CA SER A 114 -18.61 1.98 -15.96
C SER A 114 -17.56 2.75 -15.15
N ILE A 115 -17.72 2.83 -13.83
CA ILE A 115 -16.76 3.44 -12.89
C ILE A 115 -15.39 2.75 -12.96
N GLY A 116 -15.33 1.45 -13.27
CA GLY A 116 -14.07 0.72 -13.44
C GLY A 116 -13.16 1.30 -14.54
N GLN A 117 -13.75 1.87 -15.60
CA GLN A 117 -13.05 2.41 -16.76
C GLN A 117 -12.65 3.90 -16.60
N ILE A 118 -13.17 4.59 -15.58
CA ILE A 118 -12.81 5.99 -15.32
C ILE A 118 -11.33 6.06 -14.92
N ASN A 119 -10.58 6.99 -15.51
CA ASN A 119 -9.19 7.23 -15.12
C ASN A 119 -9.11 7.54 -13.62
N VAL A 120 -8.17 6.92 -12.91
CA VAL A 120 -8.17 6.94 -11.44
C VAL A 120 -8.00 8.35 -10.84
N LYS A 121 -7.36 9.30 -11.54
CA LYS A 121 -7.26 10.72 -11.12
C LYS A 121 -8.62 11.43 -11.08
N HIS A 122 -9.59 10.97 -11.85
CA HIS A 122 -10.92 11.57 -11.97
C HIS A 122 -11.96 10.85 -11.10
N ILE A 123 -11.52 9.99 -10.18
CA ILE A 123 -12.41 9.39 -9.19
C ILE A 123 -12.79 10.42 -8.13
N THR A 124 -14.09 10.70 -8.06
CA THR A 124 -14.67 11.66 -7.12
C THR A 124 -15.32 10.97 -5.93
N THR A 125 -15.60 11.74 -4.88
CA THR A 125 -16.40 11.32 -3.72
C THR A 125 -17.71 10.64 -4.13
N LYS A 126 -18.38 11.08 -5.22
CA LYS A 126 -19.62 10.46 -5.70
C LYS A 126 -19.40 8.99 -6.11
N HIS A 127 -18.34 8.68 -6.83
CA HIS A 127 -18.02 7.31 -7.24
C HIS A 127 -17.73 6.42 -6.02
N CYS A 128 -17.01 6.95 -5.03
CA CYS A 128 -16.75 6.25 -3.78
C CYS A 128 -18.03 5.98 -2.97
N ILE A 129 -18.98 6.94 -2.92
CA ILE A 129 -20.30 6.76 -2.27
C ILE A 129 -21.08 5.64 -2.96
N ILE A 130 -21.14 5.59 -4.30
CA ILE A 130 -21.84 4.53 -5.05
C ILE A 130 -21.29 3.14 -4.66
N PHE A 131 -19.96 2.98 -4.58
CA PHE A 131 -19.36 1.73 -4.12
C PHE A 131 -19.68 1.39 -2.65
N LEU A 132 -19.63 2.37 -1.75
CA LEU A 132 -19.91 2.17 -0.32
C LEU A 132 -21.40 1.86 -0.05
N HIS A 133 -22.30 2.26 -0.95
CA HIS A 133 -23.73 1.94 -0.90
C HIS A 133 -24.15 0.81 -1.86
N SER A 134 -23.22 0.15 -2.55
CA SER A 134 -23.52 -0.95 -3.49
C SER A 134 -24.06 -2.23 -2.80
N LYS A 135 -24.01 -2.28 -1.47
CA LYS A 135 -24.62 -3.30 -0.63
C LYS A 135 -25.12 -2.67 0.67
N GLN A 136 -26.15 -3.26 1.27
CA GLN A 136 -26.55 -2.90 2.64
C GLN A 136 -25.44 -3.28 3.64
N PHE A 137 -25.08 -2.33 4.50
CA PHE A 137 -24.07 -2.49 5.53
C PHE A 137 -24.60 -2.03 6.90
N THR A 138 -24.11 -2.67 7.96
CA THR A 138 -24.15 -2.06 9.30
C THR A 138 -23.20 -0.85 9.34
N SER A 139 -23.45 0.12 10.23
CA SER A 139 -22.60 1.31 10.36
C SER A 139 -21.12 0.96 10.57
N ASN A 140 -20.84 -0.10 11.35
CA ASN A 140 -19.48 -0.60 11.59
C ASN A 140 -18.83 -1.16 10.31
N SER A 141 -19.58 -1.94 9.52
CA SER A 141 -19.07 -2.47 8.24
C SER A 141 -18.84 -1.33 7.24
N PHE A 142 -19.76 -0.38 7.12
CA PHE A 142 -19.61 0.80 6.27
C PHE A 142 -18.36 1.61 6.64
N ASN A 143 -18.16 1.90 7.93
CA ASN A 143 -17.00 2.65 8.39
C ASN A 143 -15.67 1.90 8.16
N THR A 144 -15.69 0.57 8.24
CA THR A 144 -14.53 -0.29 7.94
C THR A 144 -14.19 -0.23 6.45
N GLU A 145 -15.18 -0.44 5.59
CA GLU A 145 -15.06 -0.36 4.13
C GLU A 145 -14.57 1.04 3.68
N ARG A 146 -15.14 2.11 4.25
CA ARG A 146 -14.70 3.51 4.06
C ARG A 146 -13.24 3.69 4.47
N LYS A 147 -12.81 3.16 5.62
CA LYS A 147 -11.43 3.28 6.11
C LYS A 147 -10.43 2.56 5.19
N HIS A 148 -10.77 1.36 4.72
CA HIS A 148 -9.94 0.60 3.78
C HIS A 148 -9.83 1.31 2.42
N LEU A 149 -10.95 1.81 1.88
CA LEU A 149 -10.97 2.59 0.64
C LEU A 149 -10.17 3.91 0.76
N SER A 150 -10.31 4.61 1.89
CA SER A 150 -9.50 5.79 2.18
C SER A 150 -8.01 5.45 2.24
N SER A 151 -7.63 4.36 2.92
CA SER A 151 -6.23 3.89 2.97
C SER A 151 -5.66 3.54 1.59
N PHE A 152 -6.47 2.98 0.70
CA PHE A 152 -6.10 2.72 -0.69
C PHE A 152 -5.78 4.03 -1.44
N PHE A 153 -6.71 5.00 -1.43
CA PHE A 153 -6.51 6.29 -2.12
C PHE A 153 -5.37 7.12 -1.51
N SER A 154 -5.25 7.18 -0.18
CA SER A 154 -4.13 7.87 0.49
C SER A 154 -2.79 7.23 0.17
N LYS A 155 -2.72 5.92 -0.15
CA LYS A 155 -1.50 5.27 -0.63
C LYS A 155 -1.23 5.60 -2.10
N LEU A 156 -2.27 5.58 -2.93
CA LEU A 156 -2.23 5.80 -4.37
C LEU A 156 -1.84 7.24 -4.74
N PHE A 157 -2.44 8.22 -4.07
CA PHE A 157 -2.29 9.65 -4.39
C PHE A 157 -1.13 10.35 -3.66
N LYS A 158 -0.47 9.66 -2.71
CA LYS A 158 0.63 10.22 -1.91
C LYS A 158 1.77 10.83 -2.72
N THR A 159 2.03 10.35 -3.94
CA THR A 159 3.14 10.84 -4.77
C THR A 159 2.79 12.07 -5.60
N GLU A 160 1.51 12.28 -5.89
CA GLU A 160 1.03 13.33 -6.82
C GLU A 160 0.29 14.48 -6.10
N ASN A 161 0.25 14.45 -4.77
CA ASN A 161 -0.42 15.44 -3.91
C ASN A 161 -1.92 15.65 -4.24
N ILE A 162 -2.61 14.60 -4.71
CA ILE A 162 -4.05 14.63 -5.01
C ILE A 162 -4.83 14.34 -3.73
N SER A 163 -5.88 15.12 -3.46
CA SER A 163 -6.77 14.93 -2.30
C SER A 163 -7.50 13.58 -2.36
N ASN A 164 -7.69 12.93 -1.21
CA ASN A 164 -8.37 11.65 -1.13
C ASN A 164 -9.89 11.82 -1.26
N PRO A 165 -10.56 11.24 -2.28
CA PRO A 165 -11.99 11.42 -2.51
C PRO A 165 -12.89 10.86 -1.39
N VAL A 166 -12.34 10.07 -0.46
CA VAL A 166 -13.06 9.45 0.67
C VAL A 166 -13.04 10.34 1.93
N GLU A 167 -12.14 11.32 2.03
CA GLU A 167 -11.99 12.14 3.25
C GLU A 167 -13.27 12.90 3.62
N SER A 168 -13.95 13.47 2.62
CA SER A 168 -15.21 14.20 2.75
C SER A 168 -16.44 13.32 3.01
N ILE A 169 -16.34 11.99 2.91
CA ILE A 169 -17.46 11.08 3.20
C ILE A 169 -17.62 11.00 4.73
N PRO A 170 -18.81 11.28 5.31
CA PRO A 170 -19.00 11.17 6.76
C PRO A 170 -18.97 9.71 7.24
N VAL A 171 -18.68 9.51 8.52
CA VAL A 171 -18.86 8.20 9.17
C VAL A 171 -20.34 7.94 9.46
N MET A 172 -20.79 6.70 9.27
CA MET A 172 -22.13 6.30 9.72
C MET A 172 -22.12 6.16 11.24
N LYS A 173 -22.98 6.94 11.91
CA LYS A 173 -23.18 6.84 13.36
C LYS A 173 -24.03 5.61 13.67
N VAL A 174 -23.61 4.80 14.65
CA VAL A 174 -24.45 3.77 15.26
C VAL A 174 -25.48 4.50 16.14
N LYS A 175 -26.77 4.19 16.00
CA LYS A 175 -27.77 4.61 16.99
C LYS A 175 -27.55 3.75 18.25
N PRO A 176 -27.35 4.34 19.44
CA PRO A 176 -27.19 3.55 20.66
C PRO A 176 -28.49 2.78 20.93
N THR A 177 -28.38 1.45 20.96
CA THR A 177 -29.46 0.60 21.45
C THR A 177 -29.41 0.58 22.97
N LEU A 178 -30.51 0.94 23.63
CA LEU A 178 -30.62 0.80 25.08
C LEU A 178 -30.33 -0.67 25.46
N HIS A 179 -29.50 -0.89 26.47
CA HIS A 179 -29.32 -2.24 27.00
C HIS A 179 -30.67 -2.76 27.48
N LYS A 180 -31.00 -4.01 27.12
CA LYS A 180 -32.18 -4.68 27.70
C LYS A 180 -31.97 -4.74 29.22
N PRO A 181 -32.99 -4.46 30.04
CA PRO A 181 -32.90 -4.69 31.48
C PRO A 181 -32.43 -6.13 31.74
N PHE A 182 -31.59 -6.32 32.75
CA PHE A 182 -31.33 -7.65 33.26
C PHE A 182 -32.67 -8.25 33.71
N LYS A 183 -32.94 -9.51 33.35
CA LYS A 183 -33.99 -10.27 34.05
C LYS A 183 -33.57 -10.41 35.51
N ASP A 184 -34.54 -10.40 36.40
CA ASP A 184 -34.35 -10.27 37.85
C ASP A 184 -33.17 -11.09 38.39
N VAL A 185 -32.32 -10.42 39.16
CA VAL A 185 -31.18 -11.02 39.83
C VAL A 185 -31.69 -11.67 41.12
N ASN A 186 -32.05 -12.95 41.03
CA ASN A 186 -32.34 -13.81 42.18
C ASN A 186 -31.08 -14.57 42.62
#